data_AF-X1MU13-F1
#
_entry.id   AF-X1MU13-F1
#
_cell.length_a   1.000
_cell.length_b   1.000
_cell.length_c   1.000
_cell.angle_alpha   90.00
_cell.angle_beta   90.00
_cell.angle_gamma   90.00
#
_symmetry.space_group_name_H-M   'P 1'
#
loop_
_entity.id
_entity.type
_entity.pdbx_description
1 polymer ?
#
loop_
_entity_poly.entity_id
_entity_poly.type
_entity_poly.pdbx_seq_one_letter_code
_entity_poly.pdbx_strand_id
1 'polypeptide(L)'
;GMSVAFPVGIGIALVLGVILNYKVTPIGNPIILFLGVALVVAAIILDAAAYKKLPNQAKGVSTKGLALSVLCGVLMGFFYRFVASSMSTDFINLETGKLSPYTAVFIFSVGVFVSNFIVNTIVMKKPFVGKPVSISQYFKGGLRIHSFGILGGIIWCVGMSFSIIASGQAGFAISYGLGQGATMIAALWGVFVWKEFKDASPGTNKLIASMFFCFVGGLALIIIARLT
;
A
#
# COMPACT_ATOMS: atom_id res chain seq x y z
N GLY A 1 18.78 1.16 0.83
CA GLY A 1 17.87 2.07 1.56
C GLY A 1 16.40 1.70 1.39
N MET A 2 15.79 1.98 0.23
CA MET A 2 14.38 1.64 -0.04
C MET A 2 14.09 0.14 0.00
N SER A 3 15.04 -0.70 -0.41
CA SER A 3 14.95 -2.19 -0.41
C SER A 3 14.69 -2.85 0.95
N VAL A 4 14.72 -2.10 2.06
CA VAL A 4 14.40 -2.63 3.40
C VAL A 4 13.31 -1.79 4.07
N ALA A 5 13.39 -0.47 3.93
CA ALA A 5 12.44 0.44 4.53
C ALA A 5 11.02 0.28 3.93
N PHE A 6 10.93 0.10 2.61
CA PHE A 6 9.65 -0.11 1.91
C PHE A 6 8.96 -1.44 2.28
N PRO A 7 9.65 -2.60 2.26
CA PRO A 7 9.11 -3.87 2.75
C PRO A 7 8.58 -3.81 4.18
N VAL A 8 9.31 -3.15 5.09
CA VAL A 8 8.91 -3.01 6.49
C VAL A 8 7.63 -2.20 6.59
N GLY A 9 7.55 -1.04 5.93
CA GLY A 9 6.36 -0.19 5.97
C GLY A 9 5.12 -0.89 5.41
N ILE A 10 5.21 -1.50 4.22
CA ILE A 10 4.07 -2.17 3.58
C ILE A 10 3.67 -3.44 4.31
N GLY A 11 4.64 -4.24 4.76
CA GLY A 11 4.36 -5.46 5.52
C GLY A 11 3.64 -5.16 6.83
N ILE A 12 4.08 -4.13 7.56
CA ILE A 12 3.38 -3.66 8.77
C ILE A 12 1.98 -3.17 8.43
N ALA A 13 1.83 -2.33 7.40
CA ALA A 13 0.54 -1.81 6.98
C ALA A 13 -0.44 -2.93 6.67
N LEU A 14 -0.02 -3.92 5.86
CA LEU A 14 -0.80 -5.10 5.51
C LEU A 14 -1.28 -5.86 6.75
N VAL A 15 -0.34 -6.32 7.57
CA VAL A 15 -0.64 -7.18 8.73
C VAL A 15 -1.54 -6.44 9.71
N LEU A 16 -1.16 -5.20 10.07
CA LEU A 16 -1.90 -4.40 11.02
C LEU A 16 -3.29 -4.06 10.48
N GLY A 17 -3.39 -3.63 9.22
CA GLY A 17 -4.67 -3.26 8.61
C GLY A 17 -5.62 -4.45 8.48
N VAL A 18 -5.15 -5.64 8.10
CA VAL A 18 -6.00 -6.84 8.07
C VAL A 18 -6.48 -7.21 9.47
N ILE A 19 -5.58 -7.27 10.47
CA ILE A 19 -5.95 -7.59 11.86
C ILE A 19 -6.97 -6.58 12.40
N LEU A 20 -6.73 -5.29 12.20
CA LEU A 20 -7.59 -4.23 12.70
C LEU A 20 -8.97 -4.27 12.06
N ASN A 21 -9.08 -4.47 10.75
CA ASN A 21 -10.37 -4.56 10.08
C ASN A 21 -11.11 -5.85 10.45
N TYR A 22 -10.41 -6.98 10.55
CA TYR A 22 -11.01 -8.27 10.89
C TYR A 22 -11.59 -8.28 12.31
N LYS A 23 -10.94 -7.61 13.27
CA LYS A 23 -11.46 -7.47 14.64
C LYS A 23 -12.80 -6.73 14.74
N VAL A 24 -13.09 -5.84 13.79
CA VAL A 24 -14.34 -5.05 13.79
C VAL A 24 -15.44 -5.81 13.05
N THR A 25 -15.09 -6.36 11.90
CA THR A 25 -16.03 -7.09 11.05
C THR A 25 -15.38 -8.41 10.66
N PRO A 26 -15.51 -9.45 11.51
CA PRO A 26 -14.87 -10.75 11.27
C PRO A 26 -15.61 -11.49 10.15
N ILE A 27 -15.15 -11.26 8.93
CA ILE A 27 -15.70 -11.86 7.70
C ILE A 27 -14.68 -12.84 7.13
N GLY A 28 -15.12 -14.07 6.90
CA GLY A 28 -14.32 -15.15 6.30
C GLY A 28 -13.48 -15.95 7.29
N ASN A 29 -12.97 -17.11 6.85
CA ASN A 29 -12.15 -18.00 7.65
C ASN A 29 -10.83 -17.32 8.09
N PRO A 30 -10.60 -17.13 9.41
CA PRO A 30 -9.43 -16.41 9.90
C PRO A 30 -8.12 -17.13 9.60
N ILE A 31 -8.10 -18.47 9.67
CA ILE A 31 -6.89 -19.27 9.46
C ILE A 31 -6.41 -19.09 8.03
N ILE A 32 -7.31 -19.22 7.06
CA ILE A 32 -7.00 -19.08 5.64
C ILE A 32 -6.58 -17.63 5.32
N LEU A 33 -7.29 -16.64 5.89
CA LEU A 33 -6.96 -15.22 5.71
C LEU A 33 -5.54 -14.90 6.20
N PHE A 34 -5.21 -15.29 7.44
CA PHE A 34 -3.89 -15.00 8.01
C PHE A 34 -2.78 -15.81 7.37
N LEU A 35 -3.05 -17.03 6.91
CA LEU A 35 -2.11 -17.80 6.08
C LEU A 35 -1.81 -17.07 4.76
N GLY A 36 -2.85 -16.56 4.10
CA GLY A 36 -2.71 -15.76 2.88
C GLY A 36 -1.90 -14.49 3.10
N VAL A 37 -2.20 -13.75 4.18
CA VAL A 37 -1.41 -12.57 4.59
C VAL A 37 0.04 -12.93 4.86
N ALA A 38 0.31 -14.03 5.56
CA ALA A 38 1.68 -14.48 5.85
C ALA A 38 2.46 -14.80 4.56
N LEU A 39 1.82 -15.41 3.56
CA LEU A 39 2.45 -15.62 2.25
C LEU A 39 2.74 -14.31 1.52
N VAL A 40 1.83 -13.33 1.56
CA VAL A 40 2.08 -12.01 0.97
C VAL A 40 3.24 -11.30 1.67
N VAL A 41 3.34 -11.39 3.00
CA VAL A 41 4.49 -10.88 3.75
C VAL A 41 5.78 -11.58 3.32
N ALA A 42 5.77 -12.91 3.19
CA ALA A 42 6.91 -13.66 2.68
C ALA A 42 7.31 -13.20 1.26
N ALA A 43 6.34 -12.92 0.39
CA ALA A 43 6.58 -12.37 -0.94
C ALA A 43 7.28 -11.01 -0.88
N ILE A 44 6.80 -10.09 -0.04
CA ILE A 44 7.42 -8.76 0.17
C ILE A 44 8.87 -8.89 0.69
N ILE A 45 9.14 -9.87 1.55
CA ILE A 45 10.51 -10.14 2.04
C ILE A 45 11.39 -10.71 0.94
N LEU A 46 10.87 -11.61 0.11
CA LEU A 46 11.59 -12.16 -1.04
C LEU A 46 11.91 -11.09 -2.09
N ASP A 47 10.97 -10.18 -2.36
CA ASP A 47 11.17 -9.02 -3.22
C ASP A 47 12.31 -8.14 -2.70
N ALA A 48 12.25 -7.78 -1.41
CA ALA A 48 13.31 -7.05 -0.73
C ALA A 48 14.69 -7.71 -0.89
N ALA A 49 14.74 -9.03 -0.74
CA ALA A 49 15.94 -9.83 -0.90
C ALA A 49 16.44 -9.86 -2.34
N ALA A 50 15.55 -9.92 -3.33
CA ALA A 50 15.89 -9.82 -4.74
C ALA A 50 16.49 -8.45 -5.07
N TYR A 51 15.89 -7.35 -4.59
CA TYR A 51 16.43 -6.01 -4.77
C TYR A 51 17.83 -5.85 -4.18
N LYS A 52 18.12 -6.45 -3.02
CA LYS A 52 19.47 -6.44 -2.42
C LYS A 52 20.54 -7.09 -3.30
N LYS A 53 20.16 -7.91 -4.27
CA LYS A 53 21.08 -8.57 -5.22
C LYS A 53 21.43 -7.72 -6.44
N LEU A 54 20.85 -6.53 -6.58
CA LEU A 54 21.18 -5.60 -7.66
C LEU A 54 22.52 -4.89 -7.41
N PRO A 55 23.32 -4.65 -8.48
CA PRO A 55 24.51 -3.83 -8.39
C PRO A 55 24.17 -2.40 -7.98
N ASN A 56 25.10 -1.70 -7.31
CA ASN A 56 24.95 -0.31 -6.87
C ASN A 56 23.85 -0.04 -5.82
N GLN A 57 23.37 -1.05 -5.09
CA GLN A 57 22.54 -0.84 -3.90
C GLN A 57 23.31 -0.01 -2.85
N ALA A 58 22.75 1.14 -2.47
CA ALA A 58 23.28 1.97 -1.40
C ALA A 58 23.43 1.14 -0.11
N LYS A 59 24.67 1.07 0.41
CA LYS A 59 25.02 0.30 1.60
C LYS A 59 24.32 0.89 2.82
N GLY A 60 23.38 0.13 3.38
CA GLY A 60 22.75 0.41 4.67
C GLY A 60 21.42 1.17 4.61
N VAL A 61 20.63 0.99 5.66
CA VAL A 61 19.42 1.74 5.95
C VAL A 61 19.76 2.67 7.10
N SER A 62 19.52 3.97 6.94
CA SER A 62 19.63 4.88 8.09
C SER A 62 18.56 4.52 9.12
N THR A 63 18.92 4.48 10.41
CA THR A 63 17.97 4.27 11.52
C THR A 63 16.76 5.21 11.41
N LYS A 64 16.98 6.45 10.96
CA LYS A 64 15.93 7.44 10.70
C LYS A 64 14.96 6.99 9.61
N GLY A 65 15.46 6.40 8.52
CA GLY A 65 14.64 5.89 7.42
C GLY A 65 13.83 4.66 7.83
N LEU A 66 14.41 3.76 8.63
CA LEU A 66 13.70 2.61 9.18
C LEU A 66 12.57 3.03 10.13
N ALA A 67 12.87 3.95 11.06
CA ALA A 67 11.87 4.49 11.99
C ALA A 67 10.71 5.17 11.24
N LEU A 68 11.03 5.95 10.20
CA LEU A 68 10.02 6.60 9.37
C LEU A 68 9.14 5.57 8.64
N SER A 69 9.73 4.52 8.08
CA SER A 69 8.97 3.45 7.41
C SER A 69 8.05 2.68 8.35
N VAL A 70 8.51 2.39 9.58
CA VAL A 70 7.65 1.76 10.60
C VAL A 70 6.48 2.69 10.93
N LEU A 71 6.74 3.98 11.19
CA LEU A 71 5.69 4.95 11.49
C LEU A 71 4.67 5.07 10.35
N CYS A 72 5.15 5.21 9.11
CA CYS A 72 4.30 5.24 7.92
C CYS A 72 3.49 3.95 7.76
N GLY A 73 4.10 2.78 7.99
CA GLY A 73 3.41 1.50 7.93
C GLY A 73 2.30 1.38 8.96
N VAL A 74 2.55 1.81 10.20
CA VAL A 74 1.53 1.85 11.26
C VAL A 74 0.38 2.77 10.87
N LEU A 75 0.67 4.02 10.49
CA LEU A 75 -0.36 4.98 10.04
C LEU A 75 -1.16 4.44 8.85
N MET A 76 -0.49 3.78 7.90
CA MET A 76 -1.13 3.16 6.74
C MET A 76 -1.96 1.91 7.09
N GLY A 77 -1.64 1.21 8.17
CA GLY A 77 -2.49 0.13 8.70
C GLY A 77 -3.80 0.66 9.32
N PHE A 78 -3.76 1.85 9.92
CA PHE A 78 -4.92 2.44 10.59
C PHE A 78 -5.89 3.18 9.64
N PHE A 79 -5.42 3.82 8.57
CA PHE A 79 -6.30 4.69 7.77
C PHE A 79 -7.54 3.96 7.23
N TYR A 80 -7.36 2.74 6.68
CA TYR A 80 -8.46 2.00 6.06
C TYR A 80 -9.53 1.62 7.08
N ARG A 81 -9.12 1.31 8.32
CA ARG A 81 -10.04 1.07 9.44
C ARG A 81 -10.88 2.30 9.74
N PHE A 82 -10.27 3.49 9.78
CA PHE A 82 -11.04 4.72 10.05
C PHE A 82 -12.06 5.01 8.95
N VAL A 83 -11.67 4.83 7.69
CA VAL A 83 -12.60 4.94 6.55
C VAL A 83 -13.73 3.91 6.68
N ALA A 84 -13.40 2.63 6.91
CA ALA A 84 -14.38 1.56 7.14
C ALA A 84 -15.34 1.90 8.28
N SER A 85 -14.84 2.40 9.41
CA SER A 85 -15.65 2.76 10.57
C SER A 85 -16.60 3.96 10.33
N SER A 86 -16.26 4.82 9.37
CA SER A 86 -17.11 5.96 8.98
C SER A 86 -18.24 5.56 8.04
N MET A 87 -18.16 4.38 7.43
CA MET A 87 -19.11 3.89 6.44
C MET A 87 -20.16 2.97 7.04
N SER A 88 -21.31 2.91 6.39
CA SER A 88 -22.36 1.94 6.68
C SER A 88 -21.92 0.55 6.22
N THR A 89 -22.33 -0.49 6.93
CA THR A 89 -22.07 -1.88 6.50
C THR A 89 -23.04 -2.33 5.38
N ASP A 90 -24.27 -1.81 5.39
CA ASP A 90 -25.22 -1.89 4.28
C ASP A 90 -25.09 -0.64 3.40
N PHE A 91 -24.79 -0.84 2.11
CA PHE A 91 -24.63 0.23 1.12
C PHE A 91 -25.95 0.67 0.47
N ILE A 92 -27.04 -0.06 0.72
CA ILE A 92 -28.39 0.25 0.24
C ILE A 92 -29.16 1.00 1.32
N ASN A 93 -29.29 0.41 2.51
CA ASN A 93 -29.94 1.05 3.66
C ASN A 93 -28.89 1.60 4.61
N LEU A 94 -28.51 2.86 4.41
CA LEU A 94 -27.44 3.49 5.19
C LEU A 94 -27.86 3.65 6.67
N GLU A 95 -27.00 3.20 7.57
CA GLU A 95 -27.11 3.47 8.99
C GLU A 95 -27.08 4.99 9.27
N THR A 96 -27.92 5.47 10.20
CA THR A 96 -27.96 6.89 10.56
C THR A 96 -26.60 7.37 11.08
N GLY A 97 -26.09 8.45 10.50
CA GLY A 97 -24.78 9.02 10.87
C GLY A 97 -23.57 8.34 10.22
N LYS A 98 -23.78 7.35 9.34
CA LYS A 98 -22.73 6.73 8.53
C LYS A 98 -22.73 7.24 7.09
N LEU A 99 -21.57 7.13 6.45
CA LEU A 99 -21.35 7.55 5.07
C LEU A 99 -21.62 6.39 4.09
N SER A 100 -22.11 6.75 2.89
CA SER A 100 -22.03 5.84 1.75
C SER A 100 -20.57 5.68 1.28
N PRO A 101 -20.24 4.61 0.54
CA PRO A 101 -18.95 4.45 -0.13
C PRO A 101 -18.47 5.70 -0.88
N TYR A 102 -19.35 6.31 -1.67
CA TYR A 102 -19.01 7.47 -2.50
C TYR A 102 -18.77 8.72 -1.66
N THR A 103 -19.61 8.97 -0.66
CA THR A 103 -19.46 10.11 0.25
C THR A 103 -18.20 9.96 1.10
N ALA A 104 -17.87 8.74 1.55
CA ALA A 104 -16.65 8.46 2.28
C ALA A 104 -15.39 8.72 1.45
N VAL A 105 -15.34 8.25 0.19
CA VAL A 105 -14.22 8.55 -0.73
C VAL A 105 -14.09 10.06 -0.95
N PHE A 106 -15.21 10.78 -1.13
CA PHE A 106 -15.19 12.23 -1.33
C PHE A 106 -14.62 12.97 -0.11
N ILE A 107 -15.15 12.71 1.08
CA ILE A 107 -14.68 13.33 2.33
C ILE A 107 -13.21 12.97 2.59
N PHE A 108 -12.84 11.71 2.37
CA PHE A 108 -11.45 11.26 2.49
C PHE A 108 -10.53 11.99 1.51
N SER A 109 -10.96 12.20 0.26
CA SER A 109 -10.19 12.94 -0.75
C SER A 109 -9.99 14.40 -0.37
N VAL A 110 -11.01 15.07 0.20
CA VAL A 110 -10.89 16.42 0.77
C VAL A 110 -9.88 16.42 1.92
N GLY A 111 -9.95 15.42 2.81
CA GLY A 111 -8.99 15.24 3.90
C GLY A 111 -7.55 15.12 3.39
N VAL A 112 -7.31 14.26 2.39
CA VAL A 112 -5.99 14.10 1.75
C VAL A 112 -5.51 15.39 1.09
N PHE A 113 -6.41 16.11 0.40
CA PHE A 113 -6.09 17.39 -0.24
C PHE A 113 -5.63 18.43 0.79
N VAL A 114 -6.42 18.65 1.85
CA VAL A 114 -6.10 19.61 2.91
C VAL A 114 -4.85 19.20 3.67
N SER A 115 -4.73 17.92 4.04
CA SER A 115 -3.56 17.42 4.78
C SER A 115 -2.28 17.55 3.96
N ASN A 116 -2.35 17.43 2.64
CA ASN A 116 -1.18 17.59 1.78
C ASN A 116 -0.59 19.01 1.86
N PHE A 117 -1.41 20.07 1.95
CA PHE A 117 -0.85 21.42 2.14
C PHE A 117 -0.06 21.55 3.44
N ILE A 118 -0.54 20.93 4.51
CA ILE A 118 0.11 20.97 5.82
C ILE A 118 1.38 20.11 5.81
N VAL A 119 1.24 18.82 5.52
CA VAL A 119 2.33 17.83 5.59
C VAL A 119 3.40 18.14 4.57
N ASN A 120 3.04 18.45 3.31
CA ASN A 120 4.02 18.79 2.28
C ASN A 120 4.78 20.06 2.66
N THR A 121 4.11 21.11 3.16
CA THR A 121 4.79 22.33 3.59
C THR A 121 5.78 22.07 4.74
N ILE A 122 5.43 21.22 5.70
CA ILE A 122 6.34 20.83 6.79
C ILE A 122 7.56 20.08 6.24
N VAL A 123 7.35 19.10 5.37
CA VAL A 123 8.43 18.30 4.76
C VAL A 123 9.32 19.16 3.84
N MET A 124 8.74 20.15 3.15
CA MET A 124 9.50 21.11 2.33
C MET A 124 10.39 22.02 3.19
N LYS A 125 9.90 22.49 4.35
CA LYS A 125 10.66 23.33 5.29
C LYS A 125 11.70 22.55 6.09
N LYS A 126 11.39 21.31 6.47
CA LYS A 126 12.25 20.42 7.27
C LYS A 126 12.39 19.06 6.59
N PRO A 127 13.13 18.97 5.46
CA PRO A 127 13.24 17.73 4.72
C PRO A 127 14.01 16.67 5.51
N PHE A 128 13.65 15.41 5.31
CA PHE A 128 14.34 14.30 5.96
C PHE A 128 15.77 14.09 5.44
N VAL A 129 16.00 14.48 4.18
CA VAL A 129 17.29 14.47 3.46
C VAL A 129 17.36 15.70 2.55
N GLY A 130 18.50 16.39 2.50
CA GLY A 130 18.72 17.53 1.60
C GLY A 130 18.44 18.90 2.23
N LYS A 131 18.42 19.95 1.40
CA LYS A 131 18.19 21.33 1.82
C LYS A 131 16.69 21.68 1.76
N PRO A 132 16.19 22.57 2.63
CA PRO A 132 14.82 23.06 2.55
C PRO A 132 14.48 23.61 1.17
N VAL A 133 13.26 23.34 0.71
CA VAL A 133 12.75 23.77 -0.60
C VAL A 133 11.62 24.78 -0.40
N SER A 134 11.58 25.80 -1.26
CA SER A 134 10.55 26.84 -1.16
C SER A 134 9.30 26.42 -1.93
N ILE A 135 8.13 26.85 -1.47
CA ILE A 135 6.86 26.53 -2.14
C ILE A 135 6.79 27.09 -3.57
N SER A 136 7.53 28.17 -3.84
CA SER A 136 7.67 28.72 -5.20
C SER A 136 8.26 27.70 -6.18
N GLN A 137 9.11 26.77 -5.72
CA GLN A 137 9.68 25.73 -6.59
C GLN A 137 8.61 24.75 -7.09
N TYR A 138 7.51 24.54 -6.34
CA TYR A 138 6.40 23.72 -6.81
C TYR A 138 5.76 24.32 -8.07
N PHE A 139 5.49 25.62 -8.06
CA PHE A 139 4.86 26.33 -9.18
C PHE A 139 5.78 26.56 -10.39
N LYS A 140 7.08 26.32 -10.23
CA LYS A 140 8.02 26.29 -11.36
C LYS A 140 7.93 25.00 -12.16
N GLY A 141 7.24 23.98 -11.66
CA GLY A 141 6.91 22.78 -12.43
C GLY A 141 5.99 23.11 -13.59
N GLY A 142 6.35 22.67 -14.81
CA GLY A 142 5.47 22.80 -15.96
C GLY A 142 4.25 21.86 -15.85
N LEU A 143 3.22 22.12 -16.67
CA LEU A 143 2.00 21.30 -16.75
C LEU A 143 2.30 19.79 -16.91
N ARG A 144 3.35 19.45 -17.67
CA ARG A 144 3.80 18.07 -17.90
C ARG A 144 4.28 17.36 -16.63
N ILE A 145 4.89 18.08 -15.68
CA ILE A 145 5.33 17.48 -14.42
C ILE A 145 4.12 17.28 -13.50
N HIS A 146 3.24 18.27 -13.43
CA HIS A 146 2.02 18.17 -12.64
C HIS A 146 1.04 17.12 -13.16
N SER A 147 0.98 16.89 -14.48
CA SER A 147 0.08 15.89 -15.07
C SER A 147 0.39 14.46 -14.62
N PHE A 148 1.66 14.11 -14.38
CA PHE A 148 2.01 12.80 -13.79
C PHE A 148 1.47 12.65 -12.37
N GLY A 149 1.51 13.72 -11.57
CA GLY A 149 0.93 13.73 -10.23
C GLY A 149 -0.59 13.60 -10.26
N ILE A 150 -1.26 14.32 -11.17
CA ILE A 150 -2.70 14.24 -11.37
C ILE A 150 -3.10 12.82 -11.79
N LEU A 151 -2.39 12.23 -12.76
CA LEU A 151 -2.65 10.87 -13.22
C LEU A 151 -2.46 9.83 -12.11
N GLY A 152 -1.38 9.95 -11.32
CA GLY A 152 -1.16 9.10 -10.15
C GLY A 152 -2.29 9.21 -9.13
N GLY A 153 -2.77 10.43 -8.87
CA GLY A 153 -3.92 10.69 -7.99
C GLY A 153 -5.21 10.07 -8.52
N ILE A 154 -5.48 10.17 -9.83
CA ILE A 154 -6.65 9.54 -10.47
C ILE A 154 -6.58 8.02 -10.32
N ILE A 155 -5.46 7.39 -10.69
CA ILE A 155 -5.28 5.94 -10.60
C ILE A 155 -5.48 5.46 -9.17
N TRP A 156 -4.88 6.15 -8.20
CA TRP A 156 -5.00 5.79 -6.79
C TRP A 156 -6.43 5.95 -6.26
N CYS A 157 -7.10 7.06 -6.58
CA CYS A 157 -8.47 7.33 -6.14
C CYS A 157 -9.48 6.33 -6.75
N VAL A 158 -9.31 6.00 -8.04
CA VAL A 158 -10.11 4.95 -8.70
C VAL A 158 -9.88 3.60 -8.03
N GLY A 159 -8.62 3.24 -7.75
CA GLY A 159 -8.28 2.01 -7.04
C GLY A 159 -8.91 1.94 -5.64
N MET A 160 -8.82 3.03 -4.87
CA MET A 160 -9.45 3.12 -3.54
C MET A 160 -10.98 2.99 -3.63
N SER A 161 -11.61 3.63 -4.63
CA SER A 161 -13.05 3.56 -4.85
C SER A 161 -13.50 2.13 -5.12
N PHE A 162 -12.81 1.41 -6.02
CA PHE A 162 -13.09 0.00 -6.27
C PHE A 162 -12.83 -0.88 -5.05
N SER A 163 -11.79 -0.60 -4.26
CA SER A 163 -11.51 -1.33 -3.03
C SER A 163 -12.66 -1.21 -2.01
N ILE A 164 -13.19 0.00 -1.82
CA ILE A 164 -14.32 0.25 -0.91
C ILE A 164 -15.59 -0.41 -1.45
N ILE A 165 -15.91 -0.28 -2.74
CA ILE A 165 -17.10 -0.93 -3.31
C ILE A 165 -17.00 -2.45 -3.15
N ALA A 166 -15.85 -3.04 -3.46
CA ALA A 166 -15.60 -4.46 -3.30
C ALA A 166 -15.69 -4.90 -1.83
N SER A 167 -15.35 -4.04 -0.86
CA SER A 167 -15.44 -4.38 0.57
C SER A 167 -16.87 -4.62 1.06
N GLY A 168 -17.89 -4.09 0.38
CA GLY A 168 -19.28 -4.43 0.70
C GLY A 168 -19.58 -5.92 0.48
N GLN A 169 -18.92 -6.54 -0.50
CA GLN A 169 -19.10 -7.96 -0.80
C GLN A 169 -18.02 -8.85 -0.16
N ALA A 170 -16.76 -8.43 -0.21
CA ALA A 170 -15.63 -9.21 0.29
C ALA A 170 -15.39 -9.05 1.80
N GLY A 171 -15.85 -7.95 2.39
CA GLY A 171 -15.48 -7.52 3.75
C GLY A 171 -14.20 -6.66 3.76
N PHE A 172 -14.11 -5.74 4.72
CA PHE A 172 -13.03 -4.75 4.79
C PHE A 172 -11.63 -5.37 4.96
N ALA A 173 -11.49 -6.41 5.76
CA ALA A 173 -10.20 -7.07 5.99
C ALA A 173 -9.66 -7.75 4.72
N ILE A 174 -10.55 -8.43 4.00
CA ILE A 174 -10.22 -9.13 2.75
C ILE A 174 -9.91 -8.10 1.65
N SER A 175 -10.74 -7.08 1.47
CA SER A 175 -10.48 -6.00 0.50
C SER A 175 -9.17 -5.26 0.76
N TYR A 176 -8.83 -5.01 2.04
CA TYR A 176 -7.55 -4.40 2.39
C TYR A 176 -6.37 -5.32 2.06
N GLY A 177 -6.49 -6.62 2.37
CA GLY A 177 -5.48 -7.63 2.02
C GLY A 177 -5.27 -7.75 0.50
N LEU A 178 -6.36 -7.75 -0.27
CA LEU A 178 -6.32 -7.77 -1.74
C LEU A 178 -5.69 -6.52 -2.34
N GLY A 179 -5.65 -5.40 -1.61
CA GLY A 179 -4.93 -4.20 -2.01
C GLY A 179 -3.45 -4.44 -2.32
N GLN A 180 -2.85 -5.50 -1.76
CA GLN A 180 -1.47 -5.90 -2.08
C GLN A 180 -1.28 -6.47 -3.48
N GLY A 181 -2.37 -6.74 -4.21
CA GLY A 181 -2.31 -7.00 -5.65
C GLY A 181 -1.57 -5.90 -6.40
N ALA A 182 -1.67 -4.64 -5.97
CA ALA A 182 -0.91 -3.53 -6.57
C ALA A 182 0.62 -3.75 -6.46
N THR A 183 1.09 -4.25 -5.33
CA THR A 183 2.51 -4.59 -5.12
C THR A 183 2.97 -5.72 -6.05
N MET A 184 2.12 -6.74 -6.25
CA MET A 184 2.39 -7.82 -7.21
C MET A 184 2.47 -7.30 -8.65
N ILE A 185 1.54 -6.44 -9.07
CA ILE A 185 1.56 -5.84 -10.42
C ILE A 185 2.80 -4.96 -10.61
N ALA A 186 3.19 -4.18 -9.60
CA ALA A 186 4.42 -3.39 -9.65
C ALA A 186 5.66 -4.29 -9.83
N ALA A 187 5.73 -5.42 -9.11
CA ALA A 187 6.80 -6.39 -9.26
C ALA A 187 6.82 -7.04 -10.65
N LEU A 188 5.65 -7.38 -11.22
CA LEU A 188 5.55 -7.87 -12.61
C LEU A 188 6.15 -6.87 -13.61
N TRP A 189 5.81 -5.59 -13.44
CA TRP A 189 6.31 -4.54 -14.33
C TRP A 189 7.84 -4.37 -14.20
N GLY A 190 8.37 -4.36 -12.98
CA GLY A 190 9.81 -4.30 -12.72
C GLY A 190 10.60 -5.46 -13.32
N VAL A 191 10.08 -6.68 -13.18
CA VAL A 191 10.74 -7.89 -13.70
C VAL A 191 10.64 -8.01 -15.22
N PHE A 192 9.43 -7.87 -15.79
CA PHE A 192 9.20 -8.23 -17.19
C PHE A 192 9.31 -7.06 -18.17
N VAL A 193 8.88 -5.86 -17.77
CA VAL A 193 8.85 -4.69 -18.65
C VAL A 193 10.14 -3.90 -18.53
N TRP A 194 10.50 -3.49 -17.31
CA TRP A 194 11.73 -2.72 -17.06
C TRP A 194 12.99 -3.58 -16.99
N LYS A 195 12.84 -4.89 -16.76
CA LYS A 195 13.94 -5.87 -16.70
C LYS A 195 15.01 -5.45 -15.69
N GLU A 196 14.58 -4.94 -14.53
CA GLU A 196 15.46 -4.35 -13.51
C GLU A 196 16.50 -5.35 -12.98
N PHE A 197 16.19 -6.65 -13.01
CA PHE A 197 17.04 -7.72 -12.50
C PHE A 197 17.99 -8.34 -13.54
N LYS A 198 18.13 -7.72 -14.73
CA LYS A 198 19.00 -8.25 -15.81
C LYS A 198 20.45 -8.44 -15.35
N ASP A 199 20.97 -7.51 -14.55
CA ASP A 199 22.36 -7.51 -14.07
C ASP A 199 22.47 -8.01 -12.61
N ALA A 200 21.42 -8.64 -12.08
CA ALA A 200 21.41 -9.13 -10.71
C ALA A 200 22.30 -10.37 -10.52
N SER A 201 22.80 -10.57 -9.30
CA SER A 201 23.65 -11.74 -8.98
C SER A 201 22.95 -13.09 -9.25
N PRO A 202 23.72 -14.19 -9.48
CA PRO A 202 23.15 -15.51 -9.70
C PRO A 202 22.16 -15.94 -8.61
N GLY A 203 21.12 -16.66 -9.04
CA GLY A 203 20.05 -17.14 -8.16
C GLY A 203 18.97 -16.10 -7.81
N THR A 204 19.03 -14.88 -8.34
CA THR A 204 17.94 -13.87 -8.18
C THR A 204 16.63 -14.36 -8.83
N ASN A 205 16.70 -15.05 -9.96
CA ASN A 205 15.51 -15.61 -10.63
C ASN A 205 14.73 -16.59 -9.75
N LYS A 206 15.41 -17.37 -8.89
CA LYS A 206 14.72 -18.25 -7.94
C LYS A 206 13.95 -17.45 -6.89
N LEU A 207 14.53 -16.37 -6.37
CA LEU A 207 13.85 -15.47 -5.42
C LEU A 207 12.63 -14.80 -6.05
N ILE A 208 12.77 -14.31 -7.29
CA ILE A 208 11.66 -13.70 -8.04
C ILE A 208 10.54 -14.72 -8.29
N ALA A 209 10.88 -15.94 -8.71
CA ALA A 209 9.89 -16.99 -8.92
C ALA A 209 9.16 -17.37 -7.61
N SER A 210 9.89 -17.55 -6.51
CA SER A 210 9.31 -17.80 -5.19
C SER A 210 8.44 -16.64 -4.72
N MET A 211 8.87 -15.39 -4.94
CA MET A 211 8.10 -14.20 -4.62
C MET A 211 6.75 -14.20 -5.36
N PHE A 212 6.73 -14.44 -6.67
CA PHE A 212 5.48 -14.51 -7.42
C PHE A 212 4.58 -15.65 -6.98
N PHE A 213 5.16 -16.82 -6.68
CA PHE A 213 4.39 -17.94 -6.14
C PHE A 213 3.73 -17.58 -4.80
N CYS A 214 4.47 -16.94 -3.89
CA CYS A 214 3.95 -16.47 -2.61
C CYS A 214 2.88 -15.38 -2.79
N PHE A 215 3.04 -14.43 -3.72
CA PHE A 215 2.01 -13.42 -3.99
C PHE A 215 0.72 -14.04 -4.53
N VAL A 216 0.82 -14.88 -5.56
CA VAL A 216 -0.35 -15.52 -6.19
C VAL A 216 -1.05 -16.44 -5.19
N GLY A 217 -0.29 -17.29 -4.47
CA GLY A 217 -0.83 -18.16 -3.44
C GLY A 217 -1.45 -17.38 -2.27
N GLY A 218 -0.78 -16.33 -1.82
CA GLY A 218 -1.26 -15.47 -0.73
C GLY A 218 -2.56 -14.75 -1.08
N LEU A 219 -2.63 -14.14 -2.27
CA LEU A 219 -3.85 -13.48 -2.76
C LEU A 219 -4.97 -14.50 -3.00
N ALA A 220 -4.68 -15.66 -3.57
CA ALA A 220 -5.67 -16.73 -3.76
C ALA A 220 -6.27 -17.17 -2.43
N LEU A 221 -5.45 -17.37 -1.39
CA LEU A 221 -5.94 -17.71 -0.05
C LEU A 221 -6.77 -16.58 0.57
N ILE A 222 -6.37 -15.32 0.41
CA ILE A 222 -7.17 -14.18 0.89
C ILE A 222 -8.55 -14.18 0.22
N ILE A 223 -8.66 -14.50 -1.08
CA ILE A 223 -9.94 -14.64 -1.79
C ILE A 223 -10.73 -15.83 -1.23
N ILE A 224 -10.10 -17.01 -1.14
CA ILE A 224 -10.73 -18.26 -0.66
C ILE A 224 -11.26 -18.08 0.77
N ALA A 225 -10.58 -17.31 1.62
CA ALA A 225 -11.02 -17.04 2.98
C ALA A 225 -12.44 -16.45 3.03
N ARG A 226 -12.90 -15.75 1.98
CA ARG A 226 -14.29 -15.24 1.91
C ARG A 226 -15.31 -16.34 1.62
N LEU A 227 -14.90 -17.38 0.88
CA LEU A 227 -15.77 -18.44 0.38
C LEU A 227 -16.01 -19.55 1.40
N THR A 228 -15.25 -19.55 2.50
CA THR A 228 -15.25 -20.55 3.58
C THR A 228 -15.56 -19.90 4.91
#